data_AF-A0A660L0B1-F1
#
_entry.id   AF-A0A660L0B1-F1
#
_cell.length_a   1.000
_cell.length_b   1.000
_cell.length_c   1.000
_cell.angle_alpha   90.00
_cell.angle_beta   90.00
_cell.angle_gamma   90.00
#
_symmetry.space_group_name_H-M   'P 1'
#
loop_
_entity.id
_entity.type
_entity.pdbx_description
1 polymer ?
#
loop_
_entity_poly.entity_id
_entity_poly.type
_entity_poly.pdbx_seq_one_letter_code
_entity_poly.pdbx_strand_id
1 'polypeptide(L)'
;MPPKPRQVRIESKSAMNAMQQLEQRSDEELLKETRFKSAAQAILGTRAAERMDAEQARVHFRAAIAAARPQERLQLRRMAEASLALAERRPGDLKAATEKLGGTPPTNRQLLMLRVMGIIAPPKSAGLPRRIGGILLVVLFIVAVIALGTGIVTLISLPFGGGLGSARWFYGFLLVLVVLAVLAVLGRRRQRAARARVAEQRASMYGGKR
;
A
#
# COMPACT_ATOMS: atom_id res chain seq x y z
N MET A 1 -28.83 16.84 31.05
CA MET A 1 -29.51 15.57 30.68
C MET A 1 -28.68 14.87 29.63
N PRO A 2 -28.37 13.57 29.77
CA PRO A 2 -27.72 12.81 28.69
C PRO A 2 -28.62 12.79 27.45
N PRO A 3 -28.05 12.88 26.23
CA PRO A 3 -28.84 12.93 24.99
C PRO A 3 -29.68 11.65 24.84
N LYS A 4 -30.93 11.80 24.38
CA LYS A 4 -31.86 10.67 24.23
C LYS A 4 -31.27 9.67 23.21
N PRO A 5 -31.32 8.35 23.46
CA PRO A 5 -30.69 7.33 22.61
C PRO A 5 -31.18 7.36 21.14
N ARG A 6 -32.39 7.89 20.90
CA ARG A 6 -32.94 8.08 19.54
C ARG A 6 -32.23 9.20 18.77
N GLN A 7 -31.80 10.27 19.43
CA GLN A 7 -31.06 11.37 18.79
C GLN A 7 -29.68 10.91 18.35
N VAL A 8 -28.98 10.13 19.20
CA VAL A 8 -27.67 9.55 18.89
C VAL A 8 -27.71 8.62 17.67
N ARG A 9 -28.78 7.83 17.51
CA ARG A 9 -28.98 6.96 16.34
C ARG A 9 -29.25 7.73 15.04
N ILE A 10 -29.91 8.89 15.12
CA ILE A 10 -30.21 9.72 13.94
C ILE A 10 -28.95 10.47 13.49
N GLU A 11 -28.17 10.99 14.44
CA GLU A 11 -26.93 11.72 14.17
C GLU A 11 -25.85 10.84 13.53
N SER A 12 -25.63 9.63 14.05
CA SER A 12 -24.69 8.66 13.46
C SER A 12 -25.06 8.23 12.03
N LYS A 13 -26.36 8.04 11.74
CA LYS A 13 -26.84 7.80 10.37
C LYS A 13 -26.62 9.00 9.46
N SER A 14 -26.75 10.22 9.98
CA SER A 14 -26.52 11.45 9.21
C SER A 14 -25.07 11.58 8.76
N ALA A 15 -24.10 11.20 9.60
CA ALA A 15 -22.68 11.27 9.27
C ALA A 15 -22.29 10.26 8.17
N MET A 16 -22.83 9.05 8.21
CA MET A 16 -22.59 8.04 7.16
C MET A 16 -23.25 8.43 5.83
N ASN A 17 -24.46 8.99 5.86
CA ASN A 17 -25.11 9.51 4.66
C ASN A 17 -24.30 10.67 4.04
N ALA A 18 -23.73 11.56 4.85
CA ALA A 18 -22.85 12.62 4.36
C ALA A 18 -21.58 12.07 3.71
N MET A 19 -20.97 11.02 4.28
CA MET A 19 -19.82 10.35 3.65
C MET A 19 -20.19 9.73 2.30
N GLN A 20 -21.33 9.03 2.19
CA GLN A 20 -21.79 8.44 0.92
C GLN A 20 -22.05 9.48 -0.17
N GLN A 21 -22.60 10.64 0.19
CA GLN A 21 -22.84 11.75 -0.76
C GLN A 21 -21.55 12.39 -1.27
N LEU A 22 -20.48 12.35 -0.47
CA LEU A 22 -19.20 12.98 -0.77
C LEU A 22 -18.20 12.01 -1.41
N GLU A 23 -18.45 10.70 -1.35
CA GLU A 23 -17.51 9.67 -1.83
C GLU A 23 -17.19 9.79 -3.33
N GLN A 24 -18.12 10.29 -4.13
CA GLN A 24 -17.93 10.47 -5.58
C GLN A 24 -17.25 11.80 -5.93
N ARG A 25 -17.09 12.73 -4.98
CA ARG A 25 -16.50 14.05 -5.25
C ARG A 25 -14.99 13.99 -5.41
N SER A 26 -14.44 14.93 -6.18
CA SER A 26 -12.99 15.04 -6.41
C SER A 26 -12.24 15.48 -5.14
N ASP A 27 -10.94 15.18 -5.05
CA ASP A 27 -10.11 15.57 -3.90
C ASP A 27 -10.14 17.10 -3.68
N GLU A 28 -10.18 17.90 -4.76
CA GLU A 28 -10.25 19.35 -4.70
C GLU A 28 -11.59 19.88 -4.17
N GLU A 29 -12.70 19.26 -4.58
CA GLU A 29 -14.02 19.58 -4.06
C GLU A 29 -14.14 19.22 -2.57
N LEU A 30 -13.55 18.10 -2.14
CA LEU A 30 -13.52 17.70 -0.73
C LEU A 30 -12.71 18.66 0.13
N LEU A 31 -11.64 19.26 -0.40
CA LEU A 31 -10.86 20.28 0.32
C LEU A 31 -11.64 21.59 0.51
N LYS A 32 -12.50 21.94 -0.46
CA LYS A 32 -13.36 23.13 -0.41
C LYS A 32 -14.63 22.92 0.43
N GLU A 33 -14.95 21.68 0.78
CA GLU A 33 -16.16 21.33 1.52
C GLU A 33 -16.09 21.83 2.98
N THR A 34 -17.01 22.73 3.35
CA THR A 34 -17.08 23.33 4.69
C THR A 34 -18.19 22.73 5.54
N ARG A 35 -19.30 22.29 4.94
CA ARG A 35 -20.52 21.87 5.65
C ARG A 35 -20.34 20.50 6.32
N PHE A 36 -19.70 19.59 5.61
CA PHE A 36 -19.40 18.24 6.10
C PHE A 36 -17.90 18.01 6.20
N LYS A 37 -17.18 18.98 6.80
CA LYS A 37 -15.71 18.99 6.88
C LYS A 37 -15.14 17.72 7.53
N SER A 38 -15.78 17.16 8.56
CA SER A 38 -15.33 15.92 9.20
C SER A 38 -15.38 14.72 8.25
N ALA A 39 -16.47 14.59 7.48
CA ALA A 39 -16.65 13.53 6.50
C ALA A 39 -15.71 13.71 5.30
N ALA A 40 -15.55 14.94 4.79
CA ALA A 40 -14.67 15.23 3.66
C ALA A 40 -13.19 14.92 4.00
N GLN A 41 -12.72 15.36 5.17
CA GLN A 41 -11.37 15.05 5.64
C GLN A 41 -11.17 13.56 5.91
N ALA A 42 -12.20 12.86 6.38
CA ALA A 42 -12.13 11.42 6.56
C ALA A 42 -11.97 10.68 5.21
N ILE A 43 -12.67 11.10 4.16
CA ILE A 43 -12.54 10.53 2.79
C ILE A 43 -11.15 10.83 2.21
N LEU A 44 -10.63 12.05 2.39
CA LEU A 44 -9.26 12.37 1.99
C LEU A 44 -8.23 11.51 2.73
N GLY A 45 -8.47 11.26 4.02
CA GLY A 45 -7.65 10.36 4.84
C GLY A 45 -7.67 8.90 4.37
N THR A 46 -8.84 8.38 3.99
CA THR A 46 -8.96 7.01 3.44
C THR A 46 -8.29 6.90 2.07
N ARG A 47 -8.48 7.88 1.17
CA ARG A 47 -7.81 7.91 -0.15
C ARG A 47 -6.29 8.01 -0.01
N ALA A 48 -5.79 8.81 0.93
CA ALA A 48 -4.35 8.86 1.23
C ALA A 48 -3.84 7.51 1.75
N ALA A 49 -4.61 6.83 2.60
CA ALA A 49 -4.27 5.51 3.10
C ALA A 49 -4.23 4.43 1.99
N GLU A 50 -5.16 4.47 1.03
CA GLU A 50 -5.16 3.59 -0.15
C GLU A 50 -3.92 3.81 -1.04
N ARG A 51 -3.47 5.07 -1.15
CA ARG A 51 -2.21 5.43 -1.81
C ARG A 51 -0.96 5.06 -0.99
N MET A 52 -1.14 4.43 0.17
CA MET A 52 -0.08 4.04 1.10
C MET A 52 0.71 5.23 1.67
N ASP A 53 0.08 6.41 1.74
CA ASP A 53 0.64 7.61 2.36
C ASP A 53 0.11 7.76 3.79
N ALA A 54 0.83 7.13 4.73
CA ALA A 54 0.49 7.15 6.14
C ALA A 54 0.59 8.55 6.77
N GLU A 55 1.44 9.43 6.23
CA GLU A 55 1.66 10.77 6.78
C GLU A 55 0.48 11.68 6.47
N GLN A 56 0.10 11.75 5.19
CA GLN A 56 -1.06 12.51 4.76
C GLN A 56 -2.37 11.96 5.37
N ALA A 57 -2.50 10.63 5.43
CA ALA A 57 -3.65 10.01 6.09
C ALA A 57 -3.78 10.46 7.56
N ARG A 58 -2.67 10.52 8.33
CA ARG A 58 -2.69 10.98 9.73
C ARG A 58 -3.15 12.43 9.83
N VAL A 59 -2.69 13.31 8.94
CA VAL A 59 -3.06 14.73 8.94
C VAL A 59 -4.55 14.90 8.69
N HIS A 60 -5.07 14.25 7.64
CA HIS A 60 -6.49 14.31 7.29
C HIS A 60 -7.39 13.68 8.36
N PHE A 61 -7.02 12.53 8.94
CA PHE A 61 -7.81 11.94 10.04
C PHE A 61 -7.78 12.76 11.33
N ARG A 62 -6.65 13.43 11.65
CA ARG A 62 -6.59 14.36 12.79
C ARG A 62 -7.54 15.55 12.56
N ALA A 63 -7.52 16.12 11.36
CA ALA A 63 -8.44 17.20 10.98
C ALA A 63 -9.90 16.76 11.01
N ALA A 64 -10.19 15.54 10.54
CA ALA A 64 -11.53 14.95 10.58
C ALA A 64 -12.04 14.79 12.02
N ILE A 65 -11.23 14.21 12.92
CA ILE A 65 -11.59 14.00 14.33
C ILE A 65 -11.78 15.33 15.07
N ALA A 66 -10.94 16.33 14.77
CA ALA A 66 -11.05 17.66 15.36
C ALA A 66 -12.38 18.35 14.96
N ALA A 67 -12.77 18.24 13.70
CA ALA A 67 -14.02 18.80 13.18
C ALA A 67 -15.27 17.96 13.54
N ALA A 68 -15.09 16.74 14.05
CA ALA A 68 -16.19 15.81 14.31
C ALA A 68 -16.90 16.03 15.64
N ARG A 69 -18.19 15.67 15.64
CA ARG A 69 -19.05 15.66 16.82
C ARG A 69 -18.59 14.58 17.82
N PRO A 70 -18.81 14.77 19.14
CA PRO A 70 -18.34 13.82 20.16
C PRO A 70 -18.76 12.35 19.93
N GLN A 71 -19.97 12.15 19.39
CA GLN A 71 -20.52 10.83 19.11
C GLN A 71 -19.81 10.14 17.92
N GLU A 72 -19.43 10.91 16.91
CA GLU A 72 -18.79 10.43 15.67
C GLU A 72 -17.29 10.20 15.85
N ARG A 73 -16.66 10.89 16.81
CA ARG A 73 -15.21 10.79 17.08
C ARG A 73 -14.76 9.36 17.31
N LEU A 74 -15.56 8.54 17.98
CA LEU A 74 -15.20 7.14 18.24
C LEU A 74 -15.16 6.33 16.94
N GLN A 75 -16.17 6.49 16.07
CA GLN A 75 -16.21 5.80 14.77
C GLN A 75 -15.08 6.27 13.86
N LEU A 76 -14.81 7.57 13.81
CA LEU A 76 -13.71 8.14 13.03
C LEU A 76 -12.33 7.71 13.54
N ARG A 77 -12.15 7.56 14.86
CA ARG A 77 -10.91 7.01 15.44
C ARG A 77 -10.70 5.55 15.02
N ARG A 78 -11.75 4.72 15.11
CA ARG A 78 -11.66 3.32 14.67
C ARG A 78 -11.38 3.21 13.17
N MET A 79 -12.04 4.03 12.36
CA MET A 79 -11.80 4.10 10.92
C MET A 79 -10.39 4.57 10.59
N ALA A 80 -9.87 5.57 11.32
CA ALA A 80 -8.50 6.03 11.20
C ALA A 80 -7.50 4.94 11.58
N GLU A 81 -7.74 4.17 12.65
CA GLU A 81 -6.88 3.05 13.05
C GLU A 81 -6.78 1.99 11.94
N ALA A 82 -7.90 1.58 11.35
CA ALA A 82 -7.89 0.62 10.24
C ALA A 82 -7.19 1.18 9.00
N SER A 83 -7.49 2.42 8.62
CA SER A 83 -6.89 3.07 7.45
C SER A 83 -5.38 3.30 7.61
N LEU A 84 -4.94 3.68 8.81
CA LEU A 84 -3.52 3.85 9.12
C LEU A 84 -2.79 2.51 9.19
N ALA A 85 -3.41 1.45 9.72
CA ALA A 85 -2.82 0.11 9.70
C ALA A 85 -2.62 -0.40 8.27
N LEU A 86 -3.53 -0.08 7.35
CA LEU A 86 -3.38 -0.36 5.93
C LEU A 86 -2.20 0.42 5.33
N ALA A 87 -2.18 1.74 5.51
CA ALA A 87 -1.15 2.64 4.97
C ALA A 87 0.26 2.30 5.48
N GLU A 88 0.37 1.88 6.75
CA GLU A 88 1.61 1.47 7.38
C GLU A 88 1.97 -0.01 7.15
N ARG A 89 1.18 -0.72 6.34
CA ARG A 89 1.43 -2.12 6.00
C ARG A 89 1.56 -3.01 7.24
N ARG A 90 0.71 -2.77 8.25
CA ARG A 90 0.67 -3.50 9.52
C ARG A 90 -0.48 -4.51 9.52
N PRO A 91 -0.27 -5.76 9.05
CA PRO A 91 -1.34 -6.73 8.85
C PRO A 91 -2.03 -7.16 10.14
N GLY A 92 -1.29 -7.25 11.27
CA GLY A 92 -1.88 -7.60 12.57
C GLY A 92 -2.85 -6.53 13.06
N ASP A 93 -2.40 -5.27 13.03
CA ASP A 93 -3.19 -4.11 13.46
C ASP A 93 -4.40 -3.89 12.53
N LEU A 94 -4.25 -4.16 11.23
CA LEU A 94 -5.34 -4.05 10.26
C LEU A 94 -6.46 -5.04 10.55
N LYS A 95 -6.12 -6.30 10.83
CA LYS A 95 -7.11 -7.33 11.17
C LYS A 95 -7.87 -6.96 12.45
N ALA A 96 -7.14 -6.60 13.51
CA ALA A 96 -7.72 -6.21 14.79
C ALA A 96 -8.60 -4.94 14.67
N ALA A 97 -8.19 -3.95 13.88
CA ALA A 97 -8.96 -2.73 13.65
C ALA A 97 -10.22 -2.99 12.82
N THR A 98 -10.14 -3.85 11.80
CA THR A 98 -11.29 -4.22 10.96
C THR A 98 -12.35 -5.00 11.75
N GLU A 99 -11.92 -5.91 12.63
CA GLU A 99 -12.80 -6.64 13.55
C GLU A 99 -13.50 -5.67 14.54
N LYS A 100 -12.79 -4.68 15.08
CA LYS A 100 -13.36 -3.63 15.95
C LYS A 100 -14.34 -2.70 15.23
N LEU A 101 -14.21 -2.54 13.91
CA LEU A 101 -15.15 -1.81 13.06
C LEU A 101 -16.39 -2.63 12.68
N GLY A 102 -16.39 -3.96 12.93
CA GLY A 102 -17.46 -4.87 12.54
C GLY A 102 -17.47 -5.21 11.05
N GLY A 103 -16.37 -4.95 10.33
CA GLY A 103 -16.21 -5.28 8.92
C GLY A 103 -15.77 -6.74 8.71
N THR A 104 -15.90 -7.24 7.47
CA THR A 104 -15.34 -8.54 7.11
C THR A 104 -13.81 -8.49 7.21
N PRO A 105 -13.17 -9.38 8.00
CA PRO A 105 -11.73 -9.34 8.16
C PRO A 105 -11.04 -9.64 6.82
N PRO A 106 -9.92 -8.94 6.51
CA PRO A 106 -9.16 -9.20 5.29
C PRO A 106 -8.64 -10.64 5.26
N THR A 107 -8.65 -11.24 4.08
CA THR A 107 -8.25 -12.65 3.91
C THR A 107 -6.78 -12.87 4.30
N ASN A 108 -6.45 -14.06 4.78
CA ASN A 108 -5.08 -14.42 5.19
C ASN A 108 -4.05 -14.20 4.06
N ARG A 109 -4.46 -14.38 2.79
CA ARG A 109 -3.61 -14.09 1.62
C ARG A 109 -3.33 -12.60 1.47
N GLN A 110 -4.32 -11.73 1.66
CA GLN A 110 -4.15 -10.27 1.63
C GLN A 110 -3.25 -9.78 2.78
N LEU A 111 -3.40 -10.37 3.97
CA LEU A 111 -2.55 -10.06 5.12
C LEU A 111 -1.09 -10.50 4.91
N LEU A 112 -0.88 -11.68 4.31
CA LEU A 112 0.45 -12.15 3.93
C LEU A 112 1.09 -11.22 2.90
N MET A 113 0.33 -10.81 1.88
CA MET A 113 0.80 -9.88 0.85
C MET A 113 1.16 -8.51 1.43
N LEU A 114 0.36 -7.99 2.38
CA LEU A 114 0.67 -6.77 3.11
C LEU A 114 1.93 -6.91 3.96
N ARG A 115 2.15 -8.08 4.57
CA ARG A 115 3.37 -8.40 5.33
C ARG A 115 4.61 -8.40 4.44
N VAL A 116 4.53 -9.05 3.28
CA VAL A 116 5.61 -9.11 2.29
C VAL A 116 5.92 -7.69 1.77
N MET A 117 4.90 -6.90 1.48
CA MET A 117 5.07 -5.50 1.07
C MET A 117 5.73 -4.65 2.16
N GLY A 118 5.38 -4.86 3.43
CA GLY A 118 6.00 -4.17 4.56
C GLY A 118 7.47 -4.54 4.79
N ILE A 119 7.93 -5.70 4.31
CA ILE A 119 9.33 -6.13 4.38
C ILE A 119 10.14 -5.56 3.20
N ILE A 120 9.59 -5.63 1.98
CA ILE A 120 10.28 -5.19 0.76
C ILE A 120 10.33 -3.65 0.66
N ALA A 121 9.23 -2.99 1.02
CA ALA A 121 9.11 -1.54 1.00
C ALA A 121 8.56 -1.08 2.38
N PRO A 122 9.42 -0.97 3.40
CA PRO A 122 8.98 -0.51 4.71
C PRO A 122 8.41 0.92 4.61
N PRO A 123 7.30 1.24 5.31
CA PRO A 123 6.76 2.60 5.35
C PRO A 123 7.77 3.58 5.95
N LYS A 124 7.63 4.87 5.66
CA LYS A 124 8.53 5.91 6.19
C LYS A 124 8.57 5.96 7.72
N SER A 125 7.48 5.53 8.38
CA SER A 125 7.33 5.43 9.84
C SER A 125 7.91 4.14 10.45
N ALA A 126 8.44 3.20 9.66
CA ALA A 126 9.11 2.02 10.19
C ALA A 126 10.45 2.38 10.83
N GLY A 127 10.76 1.77 11.98
CA GLY A 127 12.02 1.97 12.67
C GLY A 127 13.24 1.67 11.79
N LEU A 128 14.35 2.37 12.06
CA LEU A 128 15.67 2.20 11.43
C LEU A 128 16.04 0.75 11.07
N PRO A 129 15.88 -0.26 11.94
CA PRO A 129 16.29 -1.63 11.61
C PRO A 129 15.48 -2.27 10.47
N ARG A 130 14.18 -1.96 10.31
CA ARG A 130 13.38 -2.49 9.18
C ARG A 130 13.73 -1.82 7.87
N ARG A 131 14.09 -0.54 7.91
CA ARG A 131 14.56 0.21 6.73
C ARG A 131 15.92 -0.30 6.26
N ILE A 132 16.86 -0.48 7.20
CA ILE A 132 18.17 -1.06 6.92
C ILE A 132 17.99 -2.48 6.39
N GLY A 133 17.15 -3.31 7.01
CA GLY A 133 16.89 -4.67 6.54
C GLY A 133 16.37 -4.75 5.10
N GLY A 134 15.44 -3.85 4.72
CA GLY A 134 14.96 -3.76 3.33
C GLY A 134 16.08 -3.40 2.33
N ILE A 135 16.90 -2.41 2.68
CA ILE A 135 18.08 -2.01 1.86
C ILE A 135 19.09 -3.16 1.78
N LEU A 136 19.38 -3.81 2.90
CA LEU A 136 20.34 -4.91 3.01
C LEU A 136 19.86 -6.12 2.20
N LEU A 137 18.55 -6.37 2.14
CA LEU A 137 17.96 -7.41 1.29
C LEU A 137 18.14 -7.08 -0.20
N VAL A 138 17.96 -5.82 -0.60
CA VAL A 138 18.25 -5.38 -1.98
C VAL A 138 19.74 -5.54 -2.31
N VAL A 139 20.63 -5.12 -1.41
CA VAL A 139 22.08 -5.28 -1.58
C VAL A 139 22.47 -6.75 -1.66
N LEU A 140 21.95 -7.59 -0.76
CA LEU A 140 22.15 -9.04 -0.77
C LEU A 140 21.68 -9.66 -2.10
N PHE A 141 20.54 -9.21 -2.62
CA PHE A 141 20.03 -9.66 -3.91
C PHE A 141 20.98 -9.29 -5.05
N ILE A 142 21.51 -8.07 -5.07
CA ILE A 142 22.51 -7.63 -6.06
C ILE A 142 23.78 -8.50 -5.96
N VAL A 143 24.29 -8.71 -4.74
CA VAL A 143 25.46 -9.57 -4.50
C VAL A 143 25.19 -11.00 -4.96
N ALA A 144 24.00 -11.55 -4.69
CA ALA A 144 23.62 -12.88 -5.12
C ALA A 144 23.55 -13.00 -6.65
N VAL A 145 23.03 -11.99 -7.35
CA VAL A 145 23.00 -11.96 -8.82
C VAL A 145 24.42 -11.91 -9.40
N ILE A 146 25.31 -11.11 -8.81
CA ILE A 146 26.72 -11.04 -9.22
C ILE A 146 27.39 -12.40 -8.98
N ALA A 147 27.22 -12.98 -7.78
CA ALA A 147 27.81 -14.26 -7.41
C ALA A 147 27.33 -15.41 -8.31
N LEU A 148 26.03 -15.46 -8.64
CA LEU A 148 25.46 -16.41 -9.59
C LEU A 148 26.02 -16.19 -11.00
N GLY A 149 26.10 -14.94 -11.45
CA GLY A 149 26.67 -14.61 -12.76
C GLY A 149 28.13 -15.05 -12.89
N THR A 150 28.95 -14.75 -11.89
CA THR A 150 30.35 -15.20 -11.83
C THR A 150 30.46 -16.70 -11.68
N GLY A 151 29.62 -17.34 -10.86
CA GLY A 151 29.62 -18.77 -10.64
C GLY A 151 29.30 -19.57 -11.90
N ILE A 152 28.27 -19.14 -12.65
CA ILE A 152 27.87 -19.77 -13.92
C ILE A 152 28.98 -19.63 -14.96
N VAL A 153 29.57 -18.44 -15.12
CA VAL A 153 30.68 -18.23 -16.07
C VAL A 153 31.88 -19.10 -15.68
N THR A 154 32.16 -19.25 -14.39
CA THR A 154 33.28 -20.08 -13.91
C THR A 154 33.03 -21.56 -14.18
N LEU A 155 31.83 -22.07 -13.89
CA LEU A 155 31.39 -23.44 -14.17
C LEU A 155 31.46 -23.78 -15.67
N ILE A 156 31.02 -22.87 -16.53
CA ILE A 156 31.08 -23.06 -17.99
C ILE A 156 32.53 -22.99 -18.47
N SER A 157 33.38 -22.12 -17.90
CA SER A 157 34.79 -22.01 -18.32
C SER A 157 35.68 -23.19 -17.90
N LEU A 158 35.24 -23.99 -16.92
CA LEU A 158 35.98 -25.13 -16.37
C LEU A 158 36.26 -26.24 -17.41
N PRO A 159 35.27 -26.72 -18.19
CA PRO A 159 35.51 -27.71 -19.24
C PRO A 159 36.30 -27.18 -20.45
N PHE A 160 36.37 -25.86 -20.64
CA PHE A 160 37.09 -25.22 -21.76
C PHE A 160 38.51 -24.76 -21.40
N GLY A 161 39.11 -25.32 -20.35
CA GLY A 161 40.54 -25.13 -20.05
C GLY A 161 40.90 -23.88 -19.25
N GLY A 162 39.94 -23.22 -18.56
CA GLY A 162 40.22 -22.22 -17.53
C GLY A 162 40.84 -20.88 -18.00
N GLY A 163 41.06 -20.68 -19.31
CA GLY A 163 41.92 -19.63 -19.88
C GLY A 163 41.29 -18.26 -20.17
N LEU A 164 40.09 -17.94 -19.67
CA LEU A 164 39.51 -16.60 -19.86
C LEU A 164 39.91 -15.67 -18.70
N GLY A 165 41.20 -15.38 -18.54
CA GLY A 165 41.72 -14.55 -17.44
C GLY A 165 41.11 -13.16 -17.39
N SER A 166 41.21 -12.41 -18.49
CA SER A 166 40.72 -11.02 -18.60
C SER A 166 39.31 -10.89 -19.18
N ALA A 167 38.85 -11.84 -20.00
CA ALA A 167 37.51 -11.80 -20.60
C ALA A 167 36.38 -12.28 -19.67
N ARG A 168 36.68 -12.97 -18.55
CA ARG A 168 35.68 -13.42 -17.55
C ARG A 168 34.83 -12.29 -17.02
N TRP A 169 35.43 -11.14 -16.71
CA TRP A 169 34.73 -9.96 -16.20
C TRP A 169 33.77 -9.40 -17.24
N PHE A 170 34.15 -9.39 -18.53
CA PHE A 170 33.32 -8.94 -19.63
C PHE A 170 32.09 -9.84 -19.84
N TYR A 171 32.28 -11.16 -19.91
CA TYR A 171 31.17 -12.09 -20.07
C TYR A 171 30.27 -12.16 -18.81
N GLY A 172 30.84 -12.02 -17.62
CA GLY A 172 30.06 -11.87 -16.38
C GLY A 172 29.19 -10.62 -16.39
N PHE A 173 29.75 -9.47 -16.79
CA PHE A 173 29.01 -8.23 -16.95
C PHE A 173 27.92 -8.34 -18.03
N LEU A 174 28.23 -8.93 -19.19
CA LEU A 174 27.28 -9.14 -20.28
C LEU A 174 26.10 -10.03 -19.83
N LEU A 175 26.37 -11.11 -19.09
CA LEU A 175 25.34 -12.01 -18.58
C LEU A 175 24.46 -11.31 -17.53
N VAL A 176 25.04 -10.51 -16.63
CA VAL A 176 24.26 -9.68 -15.69
C VAL A 176 23.38 -8.70 -16.45
N LEU A 177 23.88 -8.06 -17.51
CA LEU A 177 23.11 -7.12 -18.33
C LEU A 177 21.94 -7.82 -19.03
N VAL A 178 22.16 -9.03 -19.57
CA VAL A 178 21.11 -9.87 -20.16
C VAL A 178 20.07 -10.28 -19.13
N VAL A 179 20.48 -10.75 -17.95
CA VAL A 179 19.55 -11.13 -16.86
C VAL A 179 18.73 -9.92 -16.40
N LEU A 180 19.34 -8.75 -16.23
CA LEU A 180 18.65 -7.51 -15.89
C LEU A 180 17.69 -7.08 -17.01
N ALA A 181 18.08 -7.22 -18.28
CA ALA A 181 17.20 -6.94 -19.42
C ALA A 181 15.98 -7.88 -19.43
N VAL A 182 16.19 -9.18 -19.22
CA VAL A 182 15.12 -10.18 -19.16
C VAL A 182 14.19 -9.92 -17.97
N LEU A 183 14.74 -9.65 -16.78
CA LEU A 183 13.95 -9.31 -15.60
C LEU A 183 13.19 -7.98 -15.77
N ALA A 184 13.79 -6.98 -16.41
CA ALA A 184 13.12 -5.72 -16.72
C ALA A 184 12.00 -5.90 -17.74
N VAL A 185 12.16 -6.78 -18.74
CA VAL A 185 11.13 -7.08 -19.75
C VAL A 185 9.98 -7.89 -19.13
N LEU A 186 10.29 -8.94 -18.36
CA LEU A 186 9.29 -9.75 -17.65
C LEU A 186 8.59 -8.95 -16.54
N GLY A 187 9.33 -8.13 -15.82
CA GLY A 187 8.82 -7.19 -14.81
C GLY A 187 7.89 -6.17 -15.43
N ARG A 188 8.27 -5.53 -16.55
CA ARG A 188 7.39 -4.62 -17.29
C ARG A 188 6.15 -5.32 -17.83
N ARG A 189 6.27 -6.56 -18.33
CA ARG A 189 5.10 -7.37 -18.75
C ARG A 189 4.13 -7.65 -17.60
N ARG A 190 4.63 -8.09 -16.44
CA ARG A 190 3.80 -8.36 -15.25
C ARG A 190 3.18 -7.09 -14.68
N GLN A 191 3.92 -5.98 -14.67
CA GLN A 191 3.39 -4.68 -14.25
C GLN A 191 2.30 -4.16 -15.20
N ARG A 192 2.46 -4.35 -16.52
CA ARG A 192 1.42 -4.02 -17.52
C ARG A 192 0.17 -4.88 -17.33
N ALA A 193 0.32 -6.19 -17.11
CA ALA A 193 -0.80 -7.08 -16.84
C ALA A 193 -1.55 -6.72 -15.54
N ALA A 194 -0.83 -6.35 -14.47
CA ALA A 194 -1.45 -5.88 -13.24
C ALA A 194 -2.19 -4.55 -13.43
N ARG A 195 -1.62 -3.60 -14.18
CA ARG A 195 -2.27 -2.33 -14.52
C ARG A 195 -3.50 -2.53 -15.41
N ALA A 196 -3.45 -3.48 -16.35
CA ALA A 196 -4.59 -3.85 -17.19
C ALA A 196 -5.74 -4.41 -16.36
N ARG A 197 -5.47 -5.31 -15.41
CA ARG A 197 -6.49 -5.84 -14.48
C ARG A 197 -7.13 -4.75 -13.61
N VAL A 198 -6.34 -3.78 -13.14
CA VAL A 198 -6.87 -2.62 -12.40
C VAL A 198 -7.69 -1.70 -13.31
N ALA A 199 -7.28 -1.52 -14.57
CA ALA A 199 -8.03 -0.76 -15.56
C ALA A 199 -9.35 -1.46 -15.96
N GLU A 200 -9.34 -2.78 -16.10
CA GLU A 200 -10.53 -3.62 -16.34
C GLU A 200 -11.50 -3.55 -15.16
N GLN A 201 -11.00 -3.62 -13.91
CA GLN A 201 -11.82 -3.44 -12.71
C GLN A 201 -12.46 -2.06 -12.64
N ARG A 202 -11.73 -1.01 -13.03
CA ARG A 202 -12.30 0.34 -13.16
C ARG A 202 -13.33 0.40 -14.28
N ALA A 203 -13.04 -0.17 -15.45
CA ALA A 203 -13.97 -0.21 -16.57
C ALA A 203 -15.26 -0.97 -16.26
N SER A 204 -15.21 -2.08 -15.50
CA SER A 204 -16.40 -2.80 -15.05
C SER A 204 -17.22 -2.01 -14.02
N MET A 205 -16.59 -1.17 -13.20
CA MET A 205 -17.28 -0.31 -12.23
C MET A 205 -17.98 0.88 -12.91
N TYR A 206 -17.46 1.37 -14.05
CA TYR A 206 -18.07 2.48 -14.80
C TYR A 206 -18.90 2.06 -16.02
N GLY A 207 -18.76 0.81 -16.49
CA GLY A 207 -19.45 0.28 -17.67
C GLY A 207 -20.77 -0.45 -17.40
N GLY A 208 -21.14 -0.64 -16.14
CA GLY A 208 -22.39 -1.28 -15.73
C GLY A 208 -23.55 -0.31 -15.65
N LYS A 209 -23.97 0.28 -16.79
CA LYS A 209 -25.31 0.85 -17.03
C LYS A 209 -25.42 1.29 -18.49
N ARG A 210 -25.88 0.38 -19.34
CA ARG A 210 -26.79 0.68 -20.44
C ARG A 210 -27.81 -0.43 -20.50
#